data_AF-R7TV05-F1
#
_entry.id   AF-R7TV05-F1
#
_cell.length_a   1.000
_cell.length_b   1.000
_cell.length_c   1.000
_cell.angle_alpha   90.00
_cell.angle_beta   90.00
_cell.angle_gamma   90.00
#
_symmetry.space_group_name_H-M   'P 1'
#
loop_
_entity.id
_entity.type
_entity.pdbx_description
1 polymer ?
#
loop_
_entity_poly.entity_id
_entity_poly.type
_entity_poly.pdbx_seq_one_letter_code
_entity_poly.pdbx_strand_id
1 'polypeptide(L)' 'MSKTSRESVTKEVRSILLASQRGMSCREFVREWNELLGYPIPHRQLGFASLEDFLRGLPEVVDSHGRTGS' A
#
# COMPACT_ATOMS: atom_id res chain seq x y z
N MET A 1 12.11 -17.78 9.70
CA MET A 1 11.89 -16.32 9.77
C MET A 1 11.42 -15.86 8.41
N SER A 2 10.12 -15.62 8.26
CA SER A 2 9.54 -15.15 6.99
C SER A 2 10.09 -13.75 6.70
N LYS A 3 10.93 -13.63 5.67
CA LYS A 3 11.45 -12.33 5.23
C LYS A 3 10.31 -11.60 4.53
N THR A 4 9.70 -10.65 5.21
CA THR A 4 8.83 -9.66 4.59
C THR A 4 9.70 -8.72 3.75
N SER A 5 9.94 -9.09 2.50
CA SER A 5 10.70 -8.28 1.55
C SER A 5 9.79 -7.20 0.94
N ARG A 6 10.36 -6.01 0.68
CA ARG A 6 9.66 -4.91 -0.01
C ARG A 6 8.98 -5.39 -1.30
N GLU A 7 9.63 -6.28 -2.04
CA GLU A 7 9.10 -6.83 -3.30
C GLU A 7 7.81 -7.61 -3.11
N SER A 8 7.71 -8.46 -2.08
CA SER A 8 6.49 -9.21 -1.76
C SER A 8 5.36 -8.24 -1.44
N VAL A 9 5.62 -7.29 -0.53
CA VAL A 9 4.65 -6.27 -0.13
C VAL A 9 4.17 -5.45 -1.32
N THR A 10 5.08 -5.11 -2.25
CA THR A 10 4.72 -4.39 -3.48
C THR A 10 3.81 -5.22 -4.39
N LYS A 11 4.07 -6.53 -4.54
CA LYS A 11 3.21 -7.44 -5.33
C LYS A 11 1.82 -7.58 -4.71
N GLU A 12 1.74 -7.66 -3.39
CA GLU A 12 0.48 -7.70 -2.65
C GLU A 12 -0.31 -6.40 -2.82
N VAL A 13 0.34 -5.23 -2.66
CA VAL A 13 -0.28 -3.91 -2.89
C VAL A 13 -0.86 -3.86 -4.32
N ARG A 14 -0.06 -4.24 -5.32
CA ARG A 14 -0.47 -4.24 -6.71
C ARG A 14 -1.65 -5.18 -6.97
N SER A 15 -1.67 -6.35 -6.35
CA SER A 15 -2.77 -7.31 -6.51
C SER A 15 -4.10 -6.74 -6.00
N ILE A 16 -4.07 -6.05 -4.86
CA ILE A 16 -5.25 -5.41 -4.27
C ILE A 16 -5.72 -4.24 -5.14
N LEU A 17 -4.80 -3.38 -5.60
CA LEU A 17 -5.16 -2.27 -6.47
C LEU A 17 -5.60 -2.71 -7.86
N LEU A 18 -5.09 -3.83 -8.39
CA LEU A 18 -5.60 -4.41 -9.64
C LEU A 18 -7.00 -5.00 -9.47
N ALA A 19 -7.29 -5.58 -8.31
CA ALA A 19 -8.62 -6.07 -7.98
C ALA A 19 -9.62 -4.92 -7.78
N SER A 20 -9.17 -3.80 -7.22
CA SER A 20 -9.96 -2.57 -7.14
C SER A 20 -9.92 -1.84 -8.48
N GLN A 21 -10.94 -2.08 -9.31
CA GLN A 21 -11.09 -1.52 -10.66
C GLN A 21 -11.09 0.03 -10.74
N ARG A 22 -10.91 0.74 -9.61
CA ARG A 22 -10.92 2.20 -9.44
C ARG A 22 -9.82 2.62 -8.46
N GLY A 23 -9.40 3.89 -8.55
CA GLY A 23 -8.54 4.49 -7.53
C GLY A 23 -9.18 4.38 -6.15
N MET A 24 -8.39 3.92 -5.18
CA MET A 24 -8.83 3.61 -3.81
C MET A 24 -8.16 4.56 -2.82
N SER A 25 -8.87 4.98 -1.79
CA SER A 25 -8.26 5.77 -0.71
C SER A 25 -7.31 4.93 0.14
N CYS A 26 -6.33 5.56 0.79
CA CYS A 26 -5.42 4.85 1.70
C CYS A 26 -6.17 4.08 2.81
N ARG A 27 -7.32 4.60 3.27
CA ARG A 27 -8.12 3.96 4.31
C ARG A 27 -8.79 2.68 3.82
N GLU A 28 -9.36 2.71 2.62
CA GLU A 28 -9.92 1.53 1.96
C GLU A 28 -8.83 0.50 1.69
N PHE A 29 -7.66 0.93 1.22
CA PHE A 29 -6.54 0.02 0.94
C PHE A 29 -6.09 -0.73 2.20
N VAL A 30 -5.96 -0.03 3.33
CA VAL A 30 -5.64 -0.67 4.62
C VAL A 30 -6.70 -1.69 5.01
N ARG A 31 -7.98 -1.38 4.80
CA ARG A 31 -9.08 -2.29 5.12
C ARG A 31 -9.00 -3.55 4.24
N GLU A 32 -8.91 -3.39 2.92
CA GLU A 32 -8.82 -4.51 1.98
C GLU A 32 -7.57 -5.36 2.22
N TRP A 33 -6.43 -4.72 2.53
CA TRP A 33 -5.21 -5.43 2.90
C TRP A 33 -5.43 -6.31 4.13
N ASN A 34 -6.00 -5.75 5.21
CA ASN A 34 -6.27 -6.53 6.42
C ASN A 34 -7.31 -7.62 6.17
N GLU A 35 -8.31 -7.38 5.32
CA GLU A 35 -9.32 -8.39 4.97
C GLU A 35 -8.75 -9.52 4.10
N LEU A 36 -7.86 -9.22 3.15
CA LEU A 36 -7.29 -10.22 2.24
C LEU A 36 -6.12 -10.99 2.83
N LEU A 37 -5.27 -10.33 3.62
CA LEU A 37 -4.04 -10.92 4.16
C LEU A 37 -4.14 -11.27 5.64
N GLY A 38 -5.10 -10.68 6.37
CA GLY A 38 -5.30 -10.97 7.79
C GLY A 38 -4.25 -10.33 8.72
N TYR A 39 -3.39 -9.46 8.22
CA TYR A 39 -2.37 -8.77 9.01
C TYR A 39 -2.14 -7.34 8.53
N PRO A 40 -1.71 -6.41 9.41
CA PRO A 40 -1.47 -5.03 9.02
C PRO A 40 -0.22 -4.88 8.15
N ILE A 41 -0.22 -3.91 7.25
CA ILE A 41 0.89 -3.64 6.33
C ILE A 41 2.19 -3.40 7.14
N PRO A 42 3.24 -4.19 6.91
CA PRO A 42 4.47 -4.18 7.70
C PRO A 42 5.43 -3.04 7.29
N HIS A 43 4.91 -1.83 7.04
CA HIS A 43 5.68 -0.65 6.64
C HIS A 43 6.82 -0.32 7.64
N ARG A 44 6.57 -0.49 8.95
CA ARG A 44 7.58 -0.35 10.02
C ARG A 44 8.74 -1.32 9.87
N GLN A 45 8.46 -2.58 9.49
CA GLN A 45 9.49 -3.61 9.31
C GLN A 45 10.33 -3.35 8.06
N LEU A 46 9.73 -2.68 7.07
CA LEU A 46 10.40 -2.24 5.85
C LEU A 46 11.21 -0.94 6.05
N GLY A 47 11.16 -0.32 7.23
CA GLY A 47 11.90 0.91 7.54
C GLY A 47 11.18 2.22 7.24
N PHE A 48 9.87 2.18 6.94
CA PHE A 48 9.08 3.37 6.65
C PHE A 48 8.40 3.91 7.91
N ALA A 49 8.34 5.24 8.02
CA ALA A 49 7.76 5.93 9.19
C ALA A 49 6.23 5.78 9.25
N SER A 50 5.59 5.73 8.08
CA SER A 50 4.14 5.62 7.93
C SER A 50 3.79 4.86 6.66
N LEU A 51 2.53 4.43 6.54
CA LEU A 51 2.03 3.79 5.33
C LEU A 51 2.10 4.72 4.12
N GLU A 52 1.77 6.01 4.29
CA GLU A 52 1.89 6.99 3.22
C GLU A 52 3.32 7.08 2.68
N ASP A 53 4.33 7.04 3.56
CA ASP A 53 5.74 7.06 3.15
C ASP A 53 6.10 5.82 2.33
N PHE A 54 5.61 4.66 2.74
CA PHE A 54 5.75 3.41 1.97
C PHE A 54 5.06 3.49 0.60
N LEU A 55 3.82 3.97 0.55
CA LEU A 55 3.03 4.09 -0.67
C LEU A 55 3.60 5.15 -1.62
N ARG A 56 4.13 6.27 -1.10
CA ARG A 56 4.86 7.28 -1.89
C ARG A 56 6.13 6.73 -2.52
N GLY A 57 6.74 5.72 -1.89
CA GLY A 57 7.84 4.94 -2.46
C GLY A 57 7.44 3.98 -3.58
N LEU A 58 6.15 3.88 -3.90
CA LEU A 58 5.57 3.01 -4.92
C LEU A 58 4.78 3.82 -5.97
N PRO A 59 5.46 4.70 -6.75
CA PRO A 59 4.79 5.55 -7.74
C PRO A 59 4.14 4.77 -8.89
N GLU A 60 4.55 3.52 -9.11
CA GLU A 60 3.92 2.63 -10.11
C GLU A 60 2.54 2.12 -9.65
N VAL A 61 2.22 2.26 -8.36
CA VAL A 61 1.03 1.67 -7.73
C VAL A 61 0.10 2.77 -7.20
N VAL A 62 0.65 3.89 -6.72
CA VAL A 62 -0.13 5.00 -6.18
C VAL A 62 0.06 6.25 -7.03
N ASP A 63 -1.00 6.64 -7.73
CA ASP A 63 -1.11 7.99 -8.27
C ASP A 63 -1.53 8.92 -7.12
N SER A 64 -0.54 9.56 -6.49
CA SER A 64 -0.80 10.66 -5.57
C SER A 64 -1.31 11.84 -6.40
N HIS A 65 -2.60 11.84 -6.73
CA HIS A 65 -3.31 13.02 -7.21
C HIS A 65 -3.31 14.05 -6.08
N GLY A 66 -2.20 14.75 -5.90
CA GLY A 66 -2.11 15.93 -5.09
C GLY A 66 -2.98 16.99 -5.74
N ARG A 67 -4.27 17.03 -5.40
CA ARG A 67 -5.02 18.28 -5.51
C ARG A 67 -4.42 19.22 -4.49
N THR A 68 -3.40 19.96 -4.92
CA THR A 68 -3.07 21.27 -4.39
C THR A 68 -4.36 22.10 -4.52
N GLY A 69 -5.13 22.16 -3.43
CA GLY A 69 -6.25 23.08 -3.33
C GLY A 69 -5.73 24.50 -3.49
N SER A 70 -6.24 25.20 -4.50
CA SER A 70 -6.23 26.66 -4.59
C SER A 70 -7.40 27.22 -3.79
#